data_AF-A0A3L8DKG2-F1
#
_entry.id   AF-A0A3L8DKG2-F1
#
_cell.length_a   1.000
_cell.length_b   1.000
_cell.length_c   1.000
_cell.angle_alpha   90.00
_cell.angle_beta   90.00
_cell.angle_gamma   90.00
#
_symmetry.space_group_name_H-M   'P 1'
#
loop_
_entity.id
_entity.type
_entity.pdbx_description
1 polymer ?
#
loop_
_entity_poly.entity_id
_entity_poly.type
_entity_poly.pdbx_seq_one_letter_code
_entity_poly.pdbx_strand_id
1 'polypeptide(L)'
;MRSRVAVARSITSQLTSVTSATIVAVTMSVSVKSCYIRGLEKSPSNIFLPDNTPIFVGRSPDTGVTDAKCSRQQVRLCANYAEAIVTVQQIGIHACGFNGFKTQKDVRLVARHNDRLELLYGKYAYEIEFNPPPQAKSSTSRKRSHELAADEIGSRKMSRPDNLSNNDGEEKLSTNGIHQEMLNAGPSRFPEESDNDSGASAKWESFDSGKLMIYTASSVQHRSKIAAYDMDGTLIKPKSGLVFPKDCSDWQLLYPDIPGKLKQFHANGYKIVIFTNQAGLSTGKVKIKDFKLKIEKIVQKIGVPIQVIN
;
A
#
# COMPACT_ATOMS: atom_id res chain seq x y z
N MET A 1 102.75 -25.38 -5.50
CA MET A 1 102.92 -26.20 -6.72
C MET A 1 101.75 -25.93 -7.68
N ARG A 2 101.96 -26.22 -8.97
CA ARG A 2 101.02 -26.43 -10.12
C ARG A 2 99.49 -26.18 -9.96
N SER A 3 98.93 -25.54 -11.01
CA SER A 3 97.57 -25.68 -11.60
C SER A 3 96.34 -25.26 -10.78
N ARG A 4 95.30 -24.54 -11.26
CA ARG A 4 94.58 -24.34 -12.57
C ARG A 4 93.26 -25.13 -12.68
N VAL A 5 92.28 -24.53 -13.38
CA VAL A 5 90.91 -25.03 -13.73
C VAL A 5 89.94 -24.97 -12.52
N ALA A 6 88.83 -24.20 -12.45
CA ALA A 6 87.68 -23.90 -13.35
C ALA A 6 86.56 -24.99 -13.31
N VAL A 7 85.27 -24.76 -13.63
CA VAL A 7 84.61 -23.72 -14.47
C VAL A 7 83.09 -23.60 -14.15
N ALA A 8 82.46 -22.42 -14.40
CA ALA A 8 81.02 -22.16 -14.74
C ALA A 8 79.84 -22.69 -13.86
N ARG A 9 78.59 -22.18 -13.90
CA ARG A 9 77.99 -20.88 -14.34
C ARG A 9 76.59 -20.68 -13.69
N SER A 10 76.13 -19.42 -13.73
CA SER A 10 74.79 -18.88 -13.46
C SER A 10 73.55 -19.75 -13.77
N ILE A 11 72.50 -19.62 -12.93
CA ILE A 11 71.15 -19.19 -13.37
C ILE A 11 70.61 -18.14 -12.39
N THR A 12 70.01 -17.06 -12.91
CA THR A 12 69.28 -16.05 -12.14
C THR A 12 67.80 -16.44 -12.01
N SER A 13 67.18 -16.23 -10.84
CA SER A 13 65.72 -16.24 -10.68
C SER A 13 65.28 -15.08 -9.77
N GLN A 14 64.10 -14.53 -10.02
CA GLN A 14 63.61 -13.29 -9.39
C GLN A 14 62.58 -13.55 -8.28
N LEU A 15 62.21 -12.46 -7.59
CA LEU A 15 61.08 -12.42 -6.66
C LEU A 15 59.77 -12.84 -7.35
N THR A 16 58.96 -13.62 -6.63
CA THR A 16 57.50 -13.35 -6.55
C THR A 16 57.06 -13.47 -5.10
N SER A 17 56.33 -12.46 -4.63
CA SER A 17 55.62 -12.55 -3.35
C SER A 17 54.32 -13.34 -3.56
N VAL A 18 54.08 -14.37 -2.75
CA VAL A 18 52.83 -15.15 -2.82
C VAL A 18 51.73 -14.40 -2.09
N THR A 19 51.13 -13.41 -2.76
CA THR A 19 49.90 -12.77 -2.28
C THR A 19 48.75 -13.78 -2.31
N SER A 20 48.31 -14.22 -1.13
CA SER A 20 47.15 -15.11 -1.00
C SER A 20 45.90 -14.39 -1.50
N ALA A 21 45.47 -14.71 -2.72
CA ALA A 21 44.26 -14.18 -3.31
C ALA A 21 43.05 -14.80 -2.60
N THR A 22 42.54 -14.11 -1.58
CA THR A 22 41.26 -14.46 -0.96
C THR A 22 40.17 -14.34 -2.01
N ILE A 23 39.69 -15.48 -2.53
CA ILE A 23 38.52 -15.53 -3.40
C ILE A 23 37.31 -15.19 -2.55
N VAL A 24 37.03 -13.89 -2.44
CA VAL A 24 35.72 -13.41 -2.00
C VAL A 24 34.75 -13.85 -3.08
N ALA A 25 34.07 -14.97 -2.82
CA ALA A 25 32.95 -15.42 -3.63
C ALA A 25 31.85 -14.36 -3.50
N VAL A 26 31.84 -13.39 -4.41
CA VAL A 26 30.78 -12.39 -4.53
C VAL A 26 29.52 -13.15 -4.94
N THR A 27 28.76 -13.60 -3.94
CA THR A 27 27.43 -14.15 -4.12
C THR A 27 26.54 -13.04 -4.64
N MET A 28 26.54 -12.86 -5.97
CA MET A 28 25.63 -11.99 -6.70
C MET A 28 24.22 -12.41 -6.31
N SER A 29 23.62 -11.70 -5.35
CA SER A 29 22.25 -11.94 -4.91
C SER A 29 21.34 -11.54 -6.06
N VAL A 30 21.03 -12.50 -6.92
CA VAL A 30 20.29 -12.25 -8.16
C VAL A 30 18.88 -11.80 -7.80
N SER A 31 18.65 -10.49 -7.84
CA SER A 31 17.37 -9.90 -7.53
C SER A 31 16.36 -10.21 -8.65
N VAL A 32 15.13 -10.49 -8.24
CA VAL A 32 13.98 -10.56 -9.14
C VAL A 32 13.83 -9.22 -9.86
N LYS A 33 13.64 -9.27 -11.19
CA LYS A 33 13.51 -8.10 -12.07
C LYS A 33 12.09 -7.95 -12.64
N SER A 34 11.39 -9.05 -12.82
CA SER A 34 9.99 -9.07 -13.23
C SER A 34 9.24 -10.29 -12.65
N CYS A 35 7.92 -10.17 -12.56
CA CYS A 35 7.01 -11.24 -12.17
C CYS A 35 5.83 -11.29 -13.13
N TYR A 36 5.32 -12.49 -13.40
CA TYR A 36 4.16 -12.70 -14.26
C TYR A 36 3.27 -13.81 -13.69
N ILE A 37 1.99 -13.82 -14.05
CA ILE A 37 1.23 -15.05 -14.14
C ILE A 37 1.24 -15.53 -15.60
N ARG A 38 1.63 -16.79 -15.82
CA ARG A 38 1.74 -17.41 -17.15
C ARG A 38 0.60 -18.39 -17.37
N GLY A 39 -0.24 -18.16 -18.38
CA GLY A 39 -1.35 -19.05 -18.70
C GLY A 39 -0.87 -20.44 -19.14
N LEU A 40 -1.48 -21.51 -18.61
CA LEU A 40 -1.11 -22.91 -18.88
C LEU A 40 -2.00 -23.58 -19.94
N GLU A 41 -2.99 -22.87 -20.50
CA GLU A 41 -3.87 -23.34 -21.57
C GLU A 41 -3.34 -22.95 -22.97
N LYS A 42 -3.98 -23.45 -24.05
CA LYS A 42 -3.44 -23.45 -25.43
C LYS A 42 -3.12 -22.07 -26.04
N SER A 43 -3.53 -20.98 -25.41
CA SER A 43 -3.13 -19.61 -25.71
C SER A 43 -2.56 -18.98 -24.42
N PRO A 44 -1.23 -19.00 -24.20
CA PRO A 44 -0.63 -18.54 -22.95
C PRO A 44 -0.72 -17.01 -22.82
N SER A 45 -1.71 -16.54 -22.05
CA SER A 45 -1.81 -15.15 -21.62
C SER A 45 -0.83 -14.89 -20.47
N ASN A 46 0.12 -13.97 -20.68
CA ASN A 46 1.11 -13.58 -19.68
C ASN A 46 0.78 -12.21 -19.11
N ILE A 47 0.42 -12.14 -17.83
CA ILE A 47 0.03 -10.89 -17.16
C ILE A 47 1.13 -10.49 -16.17
N PHE A 48 1.72 -9.33 -16.39
CA PHE A 48 2.78 -8.76 -15.56
C PHE A 48 2.26 -8.37 -14.16
N LEU A 49 2.98 -8.76 -13.12
CA LEU A 49 2.74 -8.37 -11.74
C LEU A 49 3.82 -7.36 -11.31
N PRO A 50 3.53 -6.04 -11.28
CA PRO A 50 4.53 -5.05 -10.87
C PRO A 50 4.85 -5.19 -9.37
N ASP A 51 6.10 -4.89 -9.00
CA ASP A 51 6.54 -5.02 -7.61
C ASP A 51 5.72 -4.16 -6.64
N ASN A 52 5.36 -4.75 -5.49
CA ASN A 52 4.54 -4.18 -4.43
C ASN A 52 3.21 -3.54 -4.88
N THR A 53 2.78 -3.80 -6.13
CA THR A 53 1.63 -3.17 -6.77
C THR A 53 0.49 -4.18 -6.88
N PRO A 54 -0.71 -3.89 -6.35
CA PRO A 54 -1.83 -4.81 -6.44
C PRO A 54 -2.54 -4.69 -7.79
N ILE A 55 -2.56 -5.78 -8.56
CA ILE A 55 -3.41 -5.91 -9.75
C ILE A 55 -4.65 -6.75 -9.44
N PHE A 56 -5.71 -6.56 -10.22
CA PHE A 56 -6.90 -7.40 -10.19
C PHE A 56 -7.00 -8.17 -11.50
N VAL A 57 -7.13 -9.50 -11.40
CA VAL A 57 -7.21 -10.41 -12.54
C VAL A 57 -8.55 -11.14 -12.52
N GLY A 58 -9.09 -11.43 -13.69
CA GLY A 58 -10.39 -12.09 -13.85
C GLY A 58 -10.80 -12.18 -15.32
N ARG A 59 -12.10 -12.14 -15.58
CA ARG A 59 -12.70 -12.16 -16.92
C ARG A 59 -12.37 -10.89 -17.72
N SER A 60 -11.33 -10.92 -18.56
CA SER A 60 -10.94 -9.83 -19.46
C SER A 60 -10.39 -10.36 -20.79
N PRO A 61 -10.22 -9.50 -21.83
CA PRO A 61 -9.53 -9.90 -23.05
C PRO A 61 -8.09 -10.36 -22.80
N ASP A 62 -7.42 -9.77 -21.81
CA ASP A 62 -6.00 -10.01 -21.49
C ASP A 62 -5.77 -11.39 -20.87
N THR A 63 -6.72 -11.91 -20.08
CA THR A 63 -6.70 -13.31 -19.64
C THR A 63 -7.18 -14.28 -20.72
N GLY A 64 -8.02 -13.79 -21.65
CA GLY A 64 -8.79 -14.62 -22.59
C GLY A 64 -10.03 -15.27 -21.96
N VAL A 65 -10.31 -15.01 -20.68
CA VAL A 65 -11.42 -15.64 -19.96
C VAL A 65 -12.73 -14.92 -20.28
N THR A 66 -13.74 -15.69 -20.69
CA THR A 66 -15.09 -15.21 -21.03
C THR A 66 -16.21 -15.74 -20.11
N ASP A 67 -15.97 -16.81 -19.34
CA ASP A 67 -16.94 -17.45 -18.44
C ASP A 67 -17.50 -16.46 -17.42
N ALA A 68 -18.81 -16.22 -17.45
CA ALA A 68 -19.50 -15.24 -16.61
C ALA A 68 -19.44 -15.55 -15.10
N LYS A 69 -19.07 -16.77 -14.69
CA LYS A 69 -18.78 -17.11 -13.29
C LYS A 69 -17.45 -16.54 -12.81
N CYS A 70 -16.53 -16.21 -13.72
CA CYS A 70 -15.33 -15.45 -13.39
C CYS A 70 -15.68 -13.97 -13.32
N SER A 71 -15.48 -13.36 -12.14
CA SER A 71 -15.59 -11.90 -11.98
C SER A 71 -14.58 -11.18 -12.87
N ARG A 72 -14.84 -9.93 -13.28
CA ARG A 72 -13.79 -9.09 -13.90
C ARG A 72 -12.65 -8.80 -12.92
N GLN A 73 -12.96 -8.81 -11.62
CA GLN A 73 -12.01 -8.75 -10.51
C GLN A 73 -12.21 -10.03 -9.68
N GLN A 74 -11.59 -11.11 -10.12
CA GLN A 74 -11.76 -12.45 -9.54
C GLN A 74 -10.74 -12.70 -8.41
N VAL A 75 -9.49 -12.30 -8.64
CA VAL A 75 -8.41 -12.30 -7.65
C VAL A 75 -7.71 -10.94 -7.61
N ARG A 76 -7.18 -10.59 -6.44
CA ARG A 76 -6.20 -9.53 -6.26
C ARG A 76 -4.84 -10.17 -6.05
N LEU A 77 -3.88 -9.83 -6.90
CA LEU A 77 -2.50 -10.32 -6.87
C LEU A 77 -1.57 -9.16 -6.53
N CYS A 78 -0.56 -9.39 -5.70
CA CYS A 78 0.44 -8.38 -5.36
C CYS A 78 1.80 -9.07 -5.19
N ALA A 79 2.73 -8.81 -6.10
CA ALA A 79 4.09 -9.35 -6.03
C ALA A 79 4.94 -8.58 -5.01
N ASN A 80 5.90 -9.27 -4.41
CA ASN A 80 7.00 -8.70 -3.65
C ASN A 80 8.30 -9.36 -4.15
N TYR A 81 9.11 -8.61 -4.89
CA TYR A 81 10.35 -9.07 -5.54
C TYR A 81 11.48 -9.28 -4.53
N ALA A 82 11.46 -8.59 -3.39
CA ALA A 82 12.48 -8.73 -2.34
C ALA A 82 12.33 -10.05 -1.55
N GLU A 83 11.10 -10.52 -1.37
CA GLU A 83 10.80 -11.83 -0.77
C GLU A 83 10.59 -12.96 -1.81
N ALA A 84 10.45 -12.60 -3.10
CA ALA A 84 10.07 -13.47 -4.20
C ALA A 84 8.75 -14.25 -3.95
N ILE A 85 7.72 -13.50 -3.55
CA ILE A 85 6.37 -14.02 -3.26
C ILE A 85 5.28 -13.20 -3.95
N VAL A 86 4.12 -13.81 -4.20
CA VAL A 86 2.89 -13.13 -4.63
C VAL A 86 1.80 -13.37 -3.60
N THR A 87 1.24 -12.30 -3.03
CA THR A 87 0.04 -12.39 -2.21
C THR A 87 -1.19 -12.55 -3.10
N VAL A 88 -1.95 -13.62 -2.89
CA VAL A 88 -3.19 -13.94 -3.60
C VAL A 88 -4.37 -13.73 -2.65
N GLN A 89 -5.37 -12.96 -3.06
CA GLN A 89 -6.64 -12.83 -2.35
C GLN A 89 -7.81 -13.05 -3.31
N GLN A 90 -8.76 -13.92 -2.96
CA GLN A 90 -10.02 -14.07 -3.70
C GLN A 90 -10.89 -12.82 -3.49
N ILE A 91 -11.41 -12.27 -4.58
CA ILE A 91 -12.33 -11.12 -4.61
C ILE A 91 -13.70 -11.51 -5.19
N GLY A 92 -13.71 -12.39 -6.20
CA GLY A 92 -14.93 -12.89 -6.82
C GLY A 92 -15.73 -13.83 -5.92
N ILE A 93 -17.04 -13.91 -6.17
CA ILE A 93 -17.99 -14.73 -5.39
C ILE A 93 -17.68 -16.24 -5.55
N HIS A 94 -17.33 -16.67 -6.75
CA HIS A 94 -16.97 -18.07 -7.03
C HIS A 94 -15.53 -18.37 -6.59
N ALA A 95 -15.30 -19.56 -6.01
CA ALA A 95 -14.00 -19.96 -5.48
C ALA A 95 -12.93 -20.13 -6.57
N CYS A 96 -11.71 -19.69 -6.26
CA CYS A 96 -10.51 -19.93 -7.05
C CYS A 96 -9.86 -21.26 -6.65
N GLY A 97 -8.88 -21.71 -7.43
CA GLY A 97 -7.96 -22.78 -7.05
C GLY A 97 -6.59 -22.22 -6.69
N PHE A 98 -5.93 -22.81 -5.70
CA PHE A 98 -4.52 -22.55 -5.38
C PHE A 98 -3.83 -23.85 -4.99
N ASN A 99 -2.78 -24.23 -5.73
CA ASN A 99 -2.06 -25.50 -5.58
C ASN A 99 -2.98 -26.75 -5.44
N GLY A 100 -4.09 -26.77 -6.20
CA GLY A 100 -5.07 -27.86 -6.19
C GLY A 100 -6.16 -27.77 -5.12
N PHE A 101 -6.12 -26.79 -4.22
CA PHE A 101 -7.12 -26.58 -3.16
C PHE A 101 -8.08 -25.42 -3.49
N LYS A 102 -9.32 -25.49 -3.01
CA LYS A 102 -10.28 -24.36 -3.11
C LYS A 102 -9.84 -23.23 -2.20
N THR A 103 -9.81 -22.00 -2.72
CA THR A 103 -9.61 -20.81 -1.90
C THR A 103 -10.85 -20.53 -1.04
N GLN A 104 -10.62 -19.96 0.15
CA GLN A 104 -11.69 -19.39 0.97
C GLN A 104 -11.75 -17.88 0.75
N LYS A 105 -12.95 -17.29 0.85
CA LYS A 105 -13.15 -15.84 0.75
C LYS A 105 -12.41 -15.13 1.90
N ASP A 106 -11.92 -13.92 1.64
CA ASP A 106 -11.26 -13.02 2.59
C ASP A 106 -9.92 -13.53 3.20
N VAL A 107 -9.55 -14.78 2.94
CA VAL A 107 -8.20 -15.33 3.23
C VAL A 107 -7.19 -14.79 2.21
N ARG A 108 -5.98 -14.47 2.70
CA ARG A 108 -4.80 -14.19 1.87
C ARG A 108 -3.87 -15.39 1.86
N LEU A 109 -3.51 -15.84 0.66
CA LEU A 109 -2.53 -16.91 0.42
C LEU A 109 -1.22 -16.30 -0.07
N VAL A 110 -0.11 -17.00 0.14
CA VAL A 110 1.22 -16.58 -0.30
C VAL A 110 1.74 -17.61 -1.29
N ALA A 111 1.96 -17.17 -2.52
CA ALA A 111 2.51 -17.96 -3.61
C ALA A 111 3.99 -17.63 -3.85
N ARG A 112 4.74 -18.58 -4.40
CA ARG A 112 6.15 -18.52 -4.77
C ARG A 112 6.30 -18.82 -6.27
N HIS A 113 7.53 -18.75 -6.77
CA HIS A 113 7.87 -19.23 -8.10
C HIS A 113 7.35 -20.66 -8.33
N ASN A 114 6.68 -20.88 -9.46
CA ASN A 114 6.06 -22.13 -9.91
C ASN A 114 4.85 -22.63 -9.08
N ASP A 115 4.32 -21.84 -8.14
CA ASP A 115 2.99 -22.13 -7.57
C ASP A 115 1.88 -21.92 -8.61
N ARG A 116 0.79 -22.69 -8.48
CA ARG A 116 -0.33 -22.75 -9.42
C ARG A 116 -1.56 -22.03 -8.87
N LEU A 117 -2.08 -21.09 -9.67
CA LEU A 117 -3.30 -20.33 -9.42
C LEU A 117 -4.36 -20.68 -10.48
N GLU A 118 -5.62 -20.81 -10.09
CA GLU A 118 -6.73 -21.07 -11.01
C GLU A 118 -7.83 -20.04 -10.76
N LEU A 119 -8.18 -19.23 -11.77
CA LEU A 119 -9.12 -18.10 -11.56
C LEU A 119 -10.51 -18.58 -11.16
N LEU A 120 -10.91 -19.77 -11.60
CA LEU A 120 -11.98 -20.56 -10.99
C LEU A 120 -11.42 -21.94 -10.65
N TYR A 121 -11.83 -22.52 -9.53
CA TYR A 121 -11.36 -23.87 -9.14
C TYR A 121 -11.57 -24.90 -10.26
N GLY A 122 -10.49 -25.50 -10.76
CA GLY A 122 -10.48 -26.45 -11.88
C GLY A 122 -10.51 -25.84 -13.28
N LYS A 123 -10.31 -24.52 -13.47
CA LYS A 123 -10.26 -23.85 -14.78
C LYS A 123 -9.29 -22.66 -14.81
N TYR A 124 -8.82 -22.28 -16.00
CA TYR A 124 -8.07 -21.03 -16.21
C TYR A 124 -6.83 -20.99 -15.32
N ALA A 125 -5.99 -22.01 -15.52
CA ALA A 125 -4.80 -22.24 -14.71
C ALA A 125 -3.63 -21.37 -15.17
N TYR A 126 -2.96 -20.77 -14.19
CA TYR A 126 -1.78 -19.94 -14.33
C TYR A 126 -0.68 -20.42 -13.39
N GLU A 127 0.56 -20.18 -13.77
CA GLU A 127 1.75 -20.40 -12.94
C GLU A 127 2.38 -19.05 -12.56
N ILE A 128 2.87 -18.92 -11.32
CA ILE A 128 3.59 -17.72 -10.87
C ILE A 128 5.05 -17.77 -11.38
N GLU A 129 5.39 -16.95 -12.37
CA GLU A 129 6.75 -16.79 -12.84
C GLU A 129 7.44 -15.60 -12.15
N PHE A 130 8.72 -15.78 -11.84
CA PHE A 130 9.64 -14.73 -11.40
C PHE A 130 10.88 -14.82 -12.28
N ASN A 131 11.33 -13.69 -12.81
CA ASN A 131 12.46 -13.62 -13.72
C ASN A 131 13.49 -12.57 -13.21
N PRO A 132 14.76 -12.93 -13.00
CA PRO A 132 15.28 -14.30 -13.01
C PRO A 132 14.65 -15.16 -11.90
N PRO A 133 14.59 -16.49 -12.06
CA PRO A 133 14.09 -17.39 -11.03
C PRO A 133 14.79 -17.17 -9.69
N PRO A 134 14.05 -17.01 -8.57
CA PRO A 134 14.64 -16.80 -7.27
C PRO A 134 15.40 -18.06 -6.86
N GLN A 135 16.69 -17.91 -6.55
CA GLN A 135 17.49 -19.06 -6.12
C GLN A 135 16.88 -19.67 -4.85
N ALA A 136 16.63 -20.98 -4.91
CA ALA A 136 15.90 -21.69 -3.87
C ALA A 136 16.69 -21.70 -2.55
N LYS A 137 16.32 -20.81 -1.62
CA LYS A 137 16.81 -20.83 -0.25
C LYS A 137 16.40 -22.15 0.40
N SER A 138 17.38 -23.03 0.61
CA SER A 138 17.20 -24.39 1.12
C SER A 138 16.90 -24.40 2.62
N SER A 139 15.69 -24.00 3.01
CA SER A 139 15.25 -23.99 4.41
C SER A 139 13.81 -24.50 4.62
N THR A 140 13.73 -25.82 4.80
CA THR A 140 12.68 -26.56 5.53
C THR A 140 11.24 -26.55 4.99
N SER A 141 10.82 -27.73 4.50
CA SER A 141 9.41 -28.12 4.41
C SER A 141 8.77 -28.19 5.80
N ARG A 142 8.21 -27.09 6.30
CA ARG A 142 7.32 -27.14 7.47
C ARG A 142 5.94 -27.65 7.04
N LYS A 143 5.79 -28.98 7.01
CA LYS A 143 4.48 -29.61 7.24
C LYS A 143 3.90 -28.98 8.50
N ARG A 144 2.75 -28.30 8.40
CA ARG A 144 1.90 -28.10 9.59
C ARG A 144 1.19 -29.42 9.83
N SER A 145 1.70 -30.19 10.78
CA SER A 145 0.91 -31.18 11.48
C SER A 145 -0.34 -30.51 12.06
N HIS A 146 -1.44 -31.24 12.05
CA HIS A 146 -2.74 -30.78 12.51
C HIS A 146 -2.97 -31.31 13.92
N GLU A 147 -2.66 -30.51 14.94
CA GLU A 147 -2.96 -30.85 16.33
C GLU A 147 -4.26 -30.18 16.76
N LEU A 148 -5.27 -31.01 17.03
CA LEU A 148 -6.48 -30.63 17.72
C LEU A 148 -6.22 -30.72 19.22
N ALA A 149 -6.19 -29.59 19.91
CA ALA A 149 -6.47 -29.57 21.34
C ALA A 149 -7.99 -29.63 21.51
N ALA A 150 -8.52 -30.85 21.61
CA ALA A 150 -9.90 -31.08 22.04
C ALA A 150 -9.90 -31.32 23.55
N ASP A 151 -10.67 -30.53 24.29
CA ASP A 151 -11.15 -30.89 25.62
C ASP A 151 -12.68 -30.73 25.63
N GLU A 152 -13.36 -31.86 25.66
CA GLU A 152 -14.79 -31.99 25.92
C GLU A 152 -15.02 -31.95 27.44
N ILE A 153 -16.05 -31.25 27.92
CA ILE A 153 -16.86 -31.63 29.09
C ILE A 153 -18.05 -30.67 29.26
N GLY A 154 -19.21 -31.20 29.67
CA GLY A 154 -20.16 -30.42 30.48
C GLY A 154 -21.46 -29.94 29.81
N SER A 155 -22.22 -30.84 29.17
CA SER A 155 -23.56 -30.52 28.67
C SER A 155 -24.54 -30.03 29.76
N ARG A 156 -25.38 -29.04 29.45
CA ARG A 156 -26.74 -28.89 30.02
C ARG A 156 -27.68 -28.15 29.05
N LYS A 157 -28.97 -28.50 29.11
CA LYS A 157 -30.06 -28.00 28.25
C LYS A 157 -31.03 -27.12 29.06
N MET A 158 -31.96 -26.46 28.34
CA MET A 158 -33.16 -25.75 28.86
C MET A 158 -32.83 -24.41 29.56
N SER A 159 -33.69 -23.38 29.54
CA SER A 159 -35.01 -23.22 28.90
C SER A 159 -35.36 -21.74 28.68
N ARG A 160 -36.19 -21.46 27.67
CA ARG A 160 -37.00 -20.22 27.55
C ARG A 160 -38.22 -20.34 28.49
N PRO A 161 -38.69 -19.22 29.07
CA PRO A 161 -40.10 -18.90 28.84
C PRO A 161 -40.31 -17.44 28.44
N ASP A 162 -41.48 -17.16 27.87
CA ASP A 162 -41.94 -15.85 27.43
C ASP A 162 -42.80 -15.16 28.51
N ASN A 163 -42.82 -13.82 28.49
CA ASN A 163 -44.01 -12.96 28.45
C ASN A 163 -43.52 -11.49 28.47
N LEU A 164 -43.82 -10.62 27.50
CA LEU A 164 -45.11 -10.13 26.98
C LEU A 164 -45.74 -9.02 27.81
N SER A 165 -46.36 -8.09 27.07
CA SER A 165 -47.12 -6.90 27.46
C SER A 165 -46.34 -5.61 27.77
N ASN A 166 -46.81 -4.41 27.39
CA ASN A 166 -47.50 -3.96 26.16
C ASN A 166 -47.78 -2.44 26.23
N ASN A 167 -48.11 -1.81 25.08
CA ASN A 167 -48.73 -0.48 24.94
C ASN A 167 -47.90 0.74 25.44
N ASP A 168 -48.19 2.00 25.10
CA ASP A 168 -48.71 2.66 23.87
C ASP A 168 -48.44 4.17 24.01
N GLY A 169 -48.52 4.95 22.92
CA GLY A 169 -48.67 6.42 23.00
C GLY A 169 -47.95 7.23 21.92
N GLU A 170 -48.70 8.03 21.17
CA GLU A 170 -48.20 9.02 20.19
C GLU A 170 -48.33 10.47 20.74
N GLU A 171 -48.14 11.47 19.84
CA GLU A 171 -48.65 12.86 19.91
C GLU A 171 -47.89 13.92 20.76
N LYS A 172 -46.95 14.59 20.08
CA LYS A 172 -46.98 16.03 19.73
C LYS A 172 -47.45 17.12 20.75
N LEU A 173 -46.50 18.02 21.03
CA LEU A 173 -46.50 19.47 20.66
C LEU A 173 -47.38 20.50 21.42
N SER A 174 -46.83 21.73 21.54
CA SER A 174 -47.43 23.04 21.98
C SER A 174 -47.16 23.39 23.46
N THR A 175 -46.98 24.64 23.95
CA THR A 175 -46.74 26.03 23.45
C THR A 175 -46.38 26.91 24.70
N ASN A 176 -45.91 28.18 24.72
CA ASN A 176 -45.42 29.19 23.74
C ASN A 176 -44.53 30.25 24.48
N GLY A 177 -43.90 31.20 23.75
CA GLY A 177 -43.28 32.44 24.30
C GLY A 177 -41.75 32.51 24.16
N ILE A 178 -41.14 33.19 23.17
CA ILE A 178 -41.08 34.64 22.85
C ILE A 178 -40.21 35.46 23.84
N HIS A 179 -39.07 35.99 23.38
CA HIS A 179 -38.52 37.30 23.77
C HIS A 179 -37.40 37.78 22.80
N GLN A 180 -37.04 39.06 22.89
CA GLN A 180 -36.47 39.94 21.83
C GLN A 180 -35.76 41.16 22.50
N GLU A 181 -34.80 41.91 21.91
CA GLU A 181 -34.16 41.87 20.56
C GLU A 181 -32.82 42.69 20.47
N MET A 182 -32.11 42.57 19.34
CA MET A 182 -31.31 43.61 18.62
C MET A 182 -30.00 44.27 19.15
N LEU A 183 -29.00 44.36 18.23
CA LEU A 183 -27.93 45.40 18.06
C LEU A 183 -26.79 45.51 19.14
N ASN A 184 -25.59 46.10 18.89
CA ASN A 184 -24.96 46.71 17.68
C ASN A 184 -23.39 46.71 17.69
N ALA A 185 -22.80 47.15 16.56
CA ALA A 185 -21.51 47.86 16.40
C ALA A 185 -20.12 47.16 16.50
N GLY A 186 -19.18 47.64 15.67
CA GLY A 186 -17.70 47.63 15.82
C GLY A 186 -17.18 49.09 15.76
N PRO A 187 -15.99 49.45 15.20
CA PRO A 187 -14.90 48.63 14.65
C PRO A 187 -13.45 49.08 15.04
N SER A 188 -12.44 48.25 14.75
CA SER A 188 -10.99 48.59 14.60
C SER A 188 -10.31 47.40 13.93
N ARG A 189 -9.48 47.45 12.88
CA ARG A 189 -8.47 48.38 12.30
C ARG A 189 -7.07 48.25 12.93
N PHE A 190 -6.10 48.02 12.06
CA PHE A 190 -4.78 47.37 12.27
C PHE A 190 -3.77 48.15 13.12
N PRO A 191 -2.68 47.46 13.52
CA PRO A 191 -1.34 47.88 13.07
C PRO A 191 -0.70 46.92 12.06
N GLU A 192 0.16 47.47 11.19
CA GLU A 192 1.18 46.74 10.45
C GLU A 192 2.54 47.04 11.10
N GLU A 193 3.41 46.03 11.24
CA GLU A 193 4.90 46.07 11.28
C GLU A 193 5.32 44.61 11.54
N SER A 194 5.83 43.86 10.55
CA SER A 194 7.17 43.90 9.96
C SER A 194 8.25 43.20 10.82
N ASP A 195 8.09 41.90 11.02
CA ASP A 195 9.21 41.02 11.42
C ASP A 195 9.78 40.34 10.17
N ASN A 196 11.09 40.50 9.93
CA ASN A 196 11.75 40.14 8.68
C ASN A 196 12.36 38.72 8.73
N ASP A 197 11.54 37.71 9.07
CA ASP A 197 11.92 36.31 8.89
C ASP A 197 11.75 35.90 7.42
N SER A 198 12.70 35.11 6.91
CA SER A 198 12.61 34.45 5.60
C SER A 198 11.70 33.20 5.65
N GLY A 199 10.58 33.32 6.35
CA GLY A 199 9.61 32.27 6.61
C GLY A 199 8.91 31.83 5.32
N ALA A 200 9.47 30.81 4.66
CA ALA A 200 8.97 30.28 3.40
C ALA A 200 7.51 29.82 3.52
N SER A 201 6.56 30.68 3.15
CA SER A 201 5.12 30.37 3.26
C SER A 201 4.74 29.16 2.40
N ALA A 202 3.73 28.40 2.83
CA ALA A 202 3.33 27.17 2.17
C ALA A 202 2.85 27.45 0.73
N LYS A 203 3.54 26.87 -0.25
CA LYS A 203 3.38 27.21 -1.66
C LYS A 203 2.28 26.38 -2.31
N TRP A 204 1.36 27.05 -3.01
CA TRP A 204 0.44 26.42 -3.96
C TRP A 204 0.86 26.72 -5.39
N GLU A 205 0.93 25.69 -6.22
CA GLU A 205 1.21 25.76 -7.66
C GLU A 205 0.09 25.05 -8.43
N SER A 206 -0.15 25.46 -9.67
CA SER A 206 -1.23 24.91 -10.50
C SER A 206 -0.84 24.92 -11.98
N PHE A 207 -1.00 23.77 -12.63
CA PHE A 207 -0.62 23.50 -14.01
C PHE A 207 -1.85 23.07 -14.82
N ASP A 208 -1.76 23.16 -16.16
CA ASP A 208 -2.82 22.79 -17.12
C ASP A 208 -4.22 23.30 -16.75
N SER A 209 -4.31 24.60 -16.43
CA SER A 209 -5.54 25.28 -15.99
C SER A 209 -6.19 24.68 -14.73
N GLY A 210 -5.38 24.13 -13.82
CA GLY A 210 -5.83 23.58 -12.53
C GLY A 210 -6.20 22.10 -12.55
N LYS A 211 -5.85 21.36 -13.62
CA LYS A 211 -5.97 19.89 -13.63
C LYS A 211 -4.99 19.25 -12.64
N LEU A 212 -3.78 19.81 -12.54
CA LEU A 212 -2.73 19.39 -11.61
C LEU A 212 -2.44 20.55 -10.67
N MET A 213 -2.61 20.35 -9.37
CA MET A 213 -2.20 21.28 -8.33
C MET A 213 -1.15 20.62 -7.43
N ILE A 214 -0.20 21.44 -6.96
CA ILE A 214 0.84 21.02 -6.01
C ILE A 214 0.77 21.94 -4.79
N TYR A 215 0.69 21.36 -3.60
CA TYR A 215 0.89 22.04 -2.32
C TYR A 215 2.23 21.61 -1.74
N THR A 216 3.06 22.56 -1.32
CA THR A 216 4.32 22.28 -0.63
C THR A 216 4.33 23.05 0.69
N ALA A 217 4.23 22.35 1.82
CA ALA A 217 4.32 22.98 3.14
C ALA A 217 5.71 23.62 3.35
N SER A 218 5.74 24.71 4.12
CA SER A 218 6.91 25.58 4.37
C SER A 218 8.24 24.86 4.64
N SER A 219 8.18 23.80 5.43
CA SER A 219 9.34 23.05 5.95
C SER A 219 9.65 21.76 5.16
N VAL A 220 9.09 21.58 3.96
CA VAL A 220 9.35 20.41 3.11
C VAL A 220 10.76 20.46 2.52
N GLN A 221 11.64 19.63 3.05
CA GLN A 221 12.99 19.42 2.51
C GLN A 221 13.00 18.40 1.37
N HIS A 222 13.89 18.58 0.40
CA HIS A 222 14.22 17.56 -0.58
C HIS A 222 15.03 16.44 0.09
N ARG A 223 14.69 15.17 -0.20
CA ARG A 223 15.32 13.98 0.40
C ARG A 223 15.38 12.86 -0.62
N SER A 224 16.40 12.01 -0.54
CA SER A 224 16.62 10.86 -1.44
C SER A 224 15.63 9.71 -1.22
N LYS A 225 14.95 9.67 -0.07
CA LYS A 225 13.86 8.74 0.22
C LYS A 225 12.53 9.48 0.23
N ILE A 226 11.52 8.90 -0.42
CA ILE A 226 10.14 9.43 -0.42
C ILE A 226 9.22 8.36 0.16
N ALA A 227 8.33 8.77 1.07
CA ALA A 227 7.20 7.98 1.52
C ALA A 227 5.93 8.61 0.93
N ALA A 228 5.41 7.99 -0.12
CA ALA A 228 4.25 8.46 -0.87
C ALA A 228 2.99 7.71 -0.45
N TYR A 229 1.88 8.43 -0.29
CA TYR A 229 0.59 7.90 0.17
C TYR A 229 -0.56 8.40 -0.71
N ASP A 230 -1.63 7.62 -0.81
CA ASP A 230 -2.95 8.15 -1.21
C ASP A 230 -3.61 8.89 -0.02
N MET A 231 -4.65 9.68 -0.29
CA MET A 231 -5.40 10.45 0.71
C MET A 231 -6.71 9.78 1.14
N ASP A 232 -7.68 9.69 0.24
CA ASP A 232 -9.08 9.36 0.54
C ASP A 232 -9.28 7.84 0.50
N GLY A 233 -9.37 7.21 1.67
CA GLY A 233 -9.34 5.76 1.85
C GLY A 233 -8.02 5.21 2.41
N THR A 234 -6.97 6.04 2.49
CA THR A 234 -5.63 5.66 2.96
C THR A 234 -5.18 6.44 4.19
N LEU A 235 -5.19 7.77 4.13
CA LEU A 235 -4.86 8.64 5.27
C LEU A 235 -6.10 9.12 6.01
N ILE A 236 -7.18 9.39 5.27
CA ILE A 236 -8.45 9.87 5.80
C ILE A 236 -9.63 9.04 5.27
N LYS A 237 -10.77 9.14 5.95
CA LYS A 237 -12.08 8.61 5.56
C LYS A 237 -13.15 9.66 5.85
N PRO A 238 -14.35 9.59 5.24
CA PRO A 238 -15.48 10.43 5.64
C PRO A 238 -15.77 10.31 7.15
N LYS A 239 -16.10 11.43 7.78
CA LYS A 239 -16.49 11.46 9.20
C LYS A 239 -17.90 10.91 9.39
N SER A 240 -18.77 11.14 8.41
CA SER A 240 -20.15 10.67 8.32
C SER A 240 -20.32 9.15 8.12
N GLY A 241 -19.24 8.42 7.82
CA GLY A 241 -19.28 6.99 7.52
C GLY A 241 -19.84 6.62 6.14
N LEU A 242 -20.19 7.61 5.30
CA LEU A 242 -20.59 7.39 3.91
C LEU A 242 -19.40 7.00 3.03
N VAL A 243 -19.69 6.47 1.83
CA VAL A 243 -18.69 6.14 0.80
C VAL A 243 -18.03 7.40 0.23
N PHE A 244 -18.76 8.51 0.18
CA PHE A 244 -18.28 9.81 -0.30
C PHE A 244 -18.55 10.89 0.77
N PRO A 245 -17.65 11.86 0.96
CA PRO A 245 -17.83 12.94 1.93
C PRO A 245 -18.94 13.90 1.50
N LYS A 246 -19.70 14.41 2.46
CA LYS A 246 -20.79 15.40 2.24
C LYS A 246 -20.25 16.79 1.87
N ASP A 247 -19.14 17.18 2.48
CA ASP A 247 -18.52 18.51 2.36
C ASP A 247 -17.01 18.45 2.63
N CYS A 248 -16.32 19.60 2.56
CA CYS A 248 -14.86 19.69 2.71
C CYS A 248 -14.34 19.48 4.15
N SER A 249 -15.22 19.43 5.14
CA SER A 249 -14.93 19.13 6.55
C SER A 249 -15.45 17.74 6.98
N ASP A 250 -16.18 17.02 6.12
CA ASP A 250 -16.58 15.63 6.33
C ASP A 250 -15.42 14.65 6.12
N TRP A 251 -14.38 14.77 6.94
CA TRP A 251 -13.26 13.82 6.99
C TRP A 251 -12.71 13.65 8.41
N GLN A 252 -12.06 12.51 8.61
CA GLN A 252 -11.31 12.15 9.81
C GLN A 252 -10.12 11.26 9.39
N LEU A 253 -9.09 11.15 10.23
CA LEU A 253 -8.01 10.18 10.00
C LEU A 253 -8.59 8.76 9.92
N LEU A 254 -8.08 7.93 9.01
CA LEU A 254 -8.53 6.54 8.85
C LEU A 254 -8.27 5.73 10.13
N TYR A 255 -7.07 5.91 10.72
CA TYR A 255 -6.62 5.32 11.98
C TYR A 255 -5.87 6.38 12.83
N PRO A 256 -5.90 6.28 14.18
CA PRO A 256 -5.32 7.31 15.06
C PRO A 256 -3.77 7.32 15.11
N ASP A 257 -3.12 6.24 14.67
CA ASP A 257 -1.67 6.06 14.67
C ASP A 257 -0.95 6.68 13.46
N ILE A 258 -1.70 7.08 12.44
CA ILE A 258 -1.19 7.66 11.18
C ILE A 258 -0.23 8.85 11.41
N PRO A 259 -0.52 9.84 12.27
CA PRO A 259 0.42 10.92 12.56
C PRO A 259 1.73 10.43 13.20
N GLY A 260 1.67 9.39 14.03
CA GLY A 260 2.85 8.77 14.64
C GLY A 260 3.75 8.09 13.60
N LYS A 261 3.16 7.27 12.72
CA LYS A 261 3.88 6.61 11.61
C LYS A 261 4.50 7.63 10.65
N LEU A 262 3.76 8.68 10.26
CA LEU A 262 4.29 9.71 9.36
C LEU A 262 5.41 10.53 10.02
N LYS A 263 5.33 10.81 11.32
CA LYS A 263 6.44 11.40 12.10
C LYS A 263 7.67 10.48 12.14
N GLN A 264 7.47 9.16 12.31
CA GLN A 264 8.56 8.18 12.28
C GLN A 264 9.25 8.11 10.90
N PHE A 265 8.50 8.06 9.80
CA PHE A 265 9.08 8.11 8.45
C PHE A 265 9.82 9.44 8.20
N HIS A 266 9.26 10.57 8.64
CA HIS A 266 9.92 11.87 8.52
C HIS A 266 11.20 11.97 9.37
N ALA A 267 11.24 11.37 10.57
CA ALA A 267 12.46 11.27 11.36
C ALA A 267 13.51 10.36 10.69
N ASN A 268 13.08 9.25 10.09
CA ASN A 268 13.92 8.29 9.36
C ASN A 268 14.40 8.78 7.97
N GLY A 269 14.36 10.10 7.71
CA GLY A 269 14.90 10.72 6.51
C GLY A 269 14.05 10.58 5.24
N TYR A 270 12.77 10.22 5.35
CA TYR A 270 11.84 10.25 4.20
C TYR A 270 11.23 11.64 4.04
N LYS A 271 11.04 12.09 2.80
CA LYS A 271 10.11 13.17 2.45
C LYS A 271 8.71 12.58 2.36
N ILE A 272 7.73 13.18 3.05
CA ILE A 272 6.33 12.72 3.00
C ILE A 272 5.64 13.38 1.81
N VAL A 273 4.99 12.57 0.97
CA VAL A 273 4.24 13.02 -0.21
C VAL A 273 2.85 12.37 -0.20
N ILE A 274 1.84 13.12 -0.64
CA ILE A 274 0.49 12.60 -0.93
C ILE A 274 0.23 12.76 -2.42
N PHE A 275 -0.26 11.71 -3.07
CA PHE A 275 -0.82 11.74 -4.43
C PHE A 275 -2.30 11.38 -4.34
N THR A 276 -3.21 12.19 -4.90
CA THR A 276 -4.66 11.93 -4.74
C THR A 276 -5.47 12.38 -5.94
N ASN A 277 -6.04 11.44 -6.69
CA ASN A 277 -6.85 11.76 -7.87
C ASN A 277 -8.15 12.46 -7.47
N GLN A 278 -8.23 13.77 -7.72
CA GLN A 278 -9.38 14.60 -7.39
C GLN A 278 -10.15 15.05 -8.65
N ALA A 279 -10.62 14.10 -9.46
CA ALA A 279 -11.44 14.36 -10.66
C ALA A 279 -12.72 15.21 -10.42
N GLY A 280 -13.13 15.42 -9.16
CA GLY A 280 -14.14 16.40 -8.77
C GLY A 280 -13.74 17.86 -9.06
N LEU A 281 -12.45 18.18 -9.10
CA LEU A 281 -11.92 19.53 -9.38
C LEU A 281 -12.10 19.90 -10.86
N SER A 282 -11.62 19.05 -11.77
CA SER A 282 -11.71 19.29 -13.22
C SER A 282 -13.15 19.25 -13.76
N THR A 283 -14.07 18.60 -13.03
CA THR A 283 -15.51 18.60 -13.31
C THR A 283 -16.29 19.68 -12.57
N GLY A 284 -15.63 20.56 -11.80
CA GLY A 284 -16.25 21.66 -11.05
C GLY A 284 -17.12 21.25 -9.86
N LYS A 285 -17.28 19.94 -9.60
CA LYS A 285 -18.08 19.38 -8.50
C LYS A 285 -17.47 19.67 -7.12
N VAL A 286 -16.15 19.79 -7.06
CA VAL A 286 -15.39 20.21 -5.87
C VAL A 286 -14.76 21.56 -6.17
N LYS A 287 -14.98 22.56 -5.30
CA LYS A 287 -14.38 23.88 -5.48
C LYS A 287 -12.90 23.83 -5.10
N ILE A 288 -12.05 24.45 -5.92
CA ILE A 288 -10.60 24.53 -5.69
C ILE A 288 -10.28 25.10 -4.29
N LYS A 289 -10.99 26.14 -3.84
CA LYS A 289 -10.81 26.73 -2.49
C LYS A 289 -11.07 25.72 -1.37
N ASP A 290 -12.13 24.92 -1.50
CA ASP A 290 -12.55 23.95 -0.49
C ASP A 290 -11.56 22.78 -0.42
N PHE A 291 -10.99 22.36 -1.56
CA PHE A 291 -9.91 21.38 -1.61
C PHE A 291 -8.62 21.91 -0.98
N LYS A 292 -8.20 23.15 -1.28
CA LYS A 292 -7.01 23.74 -0.63
C LYS A 292 -7.14 23.73 0.89
N LEU A 293 -8.29 24.18 1.40
CA LEU A 293 -8.58 24.20 2.83
C LEU A 293 -8.66 22.80 3.46
N LYS A 294 -9.15 21.79 2.72
CA LYS A 294 -9.10 20.37 3.14
C LYS A 294 -7.64 19.92 3.31
N ILE A 295 -6.78 20.16 2.33
CA ILE A 295 -5.36 19.79 2.36
C ILE A 295 -4.62 20.46 3.52
N GLU A 296 -4.75 21.78 3.68
CA GLU A 296 -4.07 22.54 4.74
C GLU A 296 -4.43 22.01 6.14
N LYS A 297 -5.72 21.76 6.41
CA LYS A 297 -6.19 21.18 7.67
C LYS A 297 -5.69 19.74 7.88
N ILE A 298 -5.57 18.92 6.82
CA ILE A 298 -5.03 17.54 6.91
C ILE A 298 -3.54 17.58 7.28
N VAL A 299 -2.74 18.41 6.60
CA VAL A 299 -1.31 18.54 6.87
C VAL A 299 -1.06 19.07 8.29
N GLN A 300 -1.83 20.08 8.71
CA GLN A 300 -1.81 20.58 10.09
C GLN A 300 -2.18 19.47 11.11
N LYS A 301 -3.18 18.64 10.81
CA LYS A 301 -3.65 17.56 11.72
C LYS A 301 -2.66 16.40 11.84
N ILE A 302 -1.87 16.13 10.79
CA ILE A 302 -0.78 15.15 10.82
C ILE A 302 0.45 15.73 11.56
N GLY A 303 0.76 17.01 11.32
CA GLY A 303 1.87 17.71 11.98
C GLY A 303 3.25 17.24 11.55
N VAL A 304 3.45 17.06 10.24
CA VAL A 304 4.76 16.92 9.57
C VAL A 304 4.77 17.74 8.27
N PRO A 305 5.94 18.09 7.71
CA PRO A 305 6.01 18.70 6.40
C PRO A 305 5.59 17.71 5.32
N ILE A 306 4.59 18.08 4.50
CA ILE A 306 4.03 17.24 3.44
C ILE A 306 3.98 18.04 2.13
N GLN A 307 4.31 17.38 1.03
CA GLN A 307 3.93 17.84 -0.32
C GLN A 307 2.69 17.06 -0.79
N VAL A 308 1.69 17.73 -1.36
CA VAL A 308 0.48 17.08 -1.91
C VAL A 308 0.37 17.39 -3.40
N ILE A 309 0.01 16.39 -4.19
CA ILE A 309 -0.16 16.43 -5.64
C ILE A 309 -1.51 15.78 -5.96
N ASN A 310 -2.34 16.38 -6.82
CA ASN A 310 -3.67 15.84 -7.19
C ASN A 310 -3.74 15.14 -8.56
#